data_AF-A0A2D7FCX7-F1
#
_entry.id   AF-A0A2D7FCX7-F1
#
_cell.length_a   1.000
_cell.length_b   1.000
_cell.length_c   1.000
_cell.angle_alpha   90.00
_cell.angle_beta   90.00
_cell.angle_gamma   90.00
#
_symmetry.space_group_name_H-M   'P 1'
#
loop_
_entity.id
_entity.type
_entity.pdbx_description
1 polymer ?
#
loop_
_entity_poly.entity_id
_entity_poly.type
_entity_poly.pdbx_seq_one_letter_code
_entity_poly.pdbx_strand_id
1 'polypeptide(L)'
;MSQTVSRVAKITALIPLLCLAANSVQAQHFFDDERQFVVEKPCEATRSLKGGSPTKLQPGDTLNSRGLNKKNGATHAFVRVGSSNKWVRLSCGKFSDAAPQTASNQAAGSSGQTCLPFFDDKDNPVALGNSGRKVDITPEEPVLNDFDRAVLRVCGAPLKRVTRNEFKDMMREYSHILMELREFTDGRVFADRPARSAPEDYLNDLTDAWFKKDGFNHVFCGERGKTRNGVTSIGGLHHHGRYVQLQKSNQACRLPGGRNEAEPGLIYSMGVRLKSPTGGELISPIKGYGLTLSALDIFKIATRALQENPKSKKGRKLGCWLPVRADGRDFTTVLVRNQQGIITFYPDATPRGPGDYKNSNCRAKIVLDED
;
A
#
# COMPACT_ATOMS: atom_id res chain seq x y z
N MET A 1 46.77 -29.68 -55.26
CA MET A 1 45.83 -30.30 -54.30
C MET A 1 44.85 -29.22 -53.85
N SER A 2 43.65 -29.25 -54.40
CA SER A 2 42.58 -28.28 -54.17
C SER A 2 41.58 -28.88 -53.18
N GLN A 3 41.21 -28.15 -52.13
CA GLN A 3 40.09 -28.54 -51.27
C GLN A 3 39.12 -27.37 -51.11
N THR A 4 38.04 -27.46 -51.88
CA THR A 4 36.83 -26.68 -51.77
C THR A 4 35.95 -27.32 -50.70
N VAL A 5 35.61 -26.58 -49.63
CA VAL A 5 34.64 -27.04 -48.62
C VAL A 5 33.34 -26.27 -48.82
N SER A 6 32.34 -26.98 -49.34
CA SER A 6 30.94 -26.56 -49.48
C SER A 6 30.26 -26.55 -48.11
N ARG A 7 29.60 -25.44 -47.76
CA ARG A 7 28.72 -25.36 -46.58
C ARG A 7 27.26 -25.41 -47.01
N VAL A 8 26.56 -26.42 -46.51
CA VAL A 8 25.12 -26.64 -46.69
C VAL A 8 24.37 -26.36 -45.39
N ALA A 9 23.19 -25.75 -45.57
CA ALA A 9 22.00 -25.73 -44.71
C ALA A 9 21.97 -24.84 -43.45
N LYS A 10 20.89 -24.07 -43.27
CA LYS A 10 19.60 -24.55 -42.74
C LYS A 10 18.54 -23.43 -42.84
N ILE A 11 17.47 -23.68 -43.61
CA ILE A 11 16.26 -22.85 -43.62
C ILE A 11 15.47 -23.22 -42.36
N THR A 12 15.27 -22.24 -41.47
CA THR A 12 14.48 -22.40 -40.26
C THR A 12 13.08 -21.86 -40.53
N ALA A 13 12.08 -22.74 -40.55
CA ALA A 13 10.68 -22.35 -40.72
C ALA A 13 10.15 -21.68 -39.45
N LEU A 14 9.65 -20.44 -39.59
CA LEU A 14 8.89 -19.74 -38.54
C LEU A 14 7.48 -20.32 -38.45
N ILE A 15 7.13 -20.87 -37.29
CA ILE A 15 5.74 -21.22 -36.92
C ILE A 15 5.11 -19.99 -36.25
N PRO A 16 3.99 -19.45 -36.76
CA PRO A 16 3.30 -18.35 -36.10
C PRO A 16 2.56 -18.87 -34.86
N LEU A 17 3.00 -18.42 -33.69
CA LEU A 17 2.37 -18.71 -32.40
C LEU A 17 1.08 -17.86 -32.30
N LEU A 18 -0.08 -18.49 -32.51
CA LEU A 18 -1.38 -17.88 -32.26
C LEU A 18 -1.55 -17.64 -30.74
N CYS A 19 -1.38 -16.39 -30.31
CA CYS A 19 -1.71 -15.95 -28.97
C CYS A 19 -3.24 -15.89 -28.79
N LEU A 20 -3.83 -16.97 -28.25
CA LEU A 20 -5.18 -16.92 -27.70
C LEU A 20 -5.16 -16.01 -26.46
N ALA A 21 -5.76 -14.83 -26.58
CA ALA A 21 -5.96 -13.91 -25.47
C ALA A 21 -6.83 -14.59 -24.40
N ALA A 22 -6.22 -14.98 -23.28
CA ALA A 22 -6.94 -15.45 -22.11
C ALA A 22 -7.76 -14.30 -21.55
N ASN A 23 -9.05 -14.25 -21.90
CA ASN A 23 -10.02 -13.35 -21.27
C ASN A 23 -10.00 -13.59 -19.76
N SER A 24 -9.47 -12.63 -19.03
CA SER A 24 -9.36 -12.70 -17.57
C SER A 24 -10.78 -12.65 -17.02
N VAL A 25 -11.32 -13.80 -16.61
CA VAL A 25 -12.64 -13.88 -15.97
C VAL A 25 -12.55 -13.09 -14.66
N GLN A 26 -13.14 -11.89 -14.66
CA GLN A 26 -13.21 -11.01 -13.49
C GLN A 26 -13.97 -11.73 -12.38
N ALA A 27 -13.33 -11.95 -11.24
CA ALA A 27 -13.90 -12.73 -10.14
C ALA A 27 -14.91 -11.95 -9.28
N GLN A 28 -15.01 -10.62 -9.44
CA GLN A 28 -15.98 -9.71 -8.80
C GLN A 28 -16.11 -8.41 -9.64
N HIS A 29 -17.30 -7.83 -9.72
CA HIS A 29 -17.60 -6.54 -10.35
C HIS A 29 -18.30 -5.63 -9.34
N PHE A 30 -17.63 -4.56 -8.89
CA PHE A 30 -18.23 -3.60 -7.96
C PHE A 30 -19.05 -2.55 -8.73
N PHE A 31 -20.13 -2.10 -8.10
CA PHE A 31 -20.89 -0.97 -8.59
C PHE A 31 -20.16 0.33 -8.23
N ASP A 32 -20.37 1.39 -9.03
CA ASP A 32 -19.84 2.72 -8.73
C ASP A 32 -20.48 3.31 -7.46
N ASP A 33 -21.78 3.05 -7.27
CA ASP A 33 -22.56 3.33 -6.05
C ASP A 33 -23.23 2.06 -5.51
N GLU A 34 -23.43 1.97 -4.19
CA GLU A 34 -24.18 0.85 -3.60
C GLU A 34 -25.62 0.79 -4.16
N ARG A 35 -26.08 -0.42 -4.49
CA ARG A 35 -27.44 -0.67 -4.97
C ARG A 35 -28.23 -1.46 -3.93
N GLN A 36 -29.53 -1.23 -3.82
CA GLN A 36 -30.38 -2.05 -2.95
C GLN A 36 -30.70 -3.38 -3.63
N PHE A 37 -30.46 -4.48 -2.92
CA PHE A 37 -30.89 -5.82 -3.29
C PHE A 37 -32.06 -6.23 -2.40
N VAL A 38 -33.23 -6.42 -3.01
CA VAL A 38 -34.47 -6.81 -2.33
C VAL A 38 -34.62 -8.31 -2.45
N VAL A 39 -34.70 -8.99 -1.32
CA VAL A 39 -34.90 -10.44 -1.22
C VAL A 39 -36.37 -10.75 -1.56
N GLU A 40 -36.61 -11.56 -2.58
CA GLU A 40 -37.97 -11.91 -3.03
C GLU A 40 -38.41 -13.29 -2.54
N LYS A 41 -37.46 -14.15 -2.14
CA LYS A 41 -37.73 -15.47 -1.55
C LYS A 41 -36.75 -15.81 -0.43
N PRO A 42 -37.13 -16.69 0.52
CA PRO A 42 -36.25 -17.06 1.63
C PRO A 42 -34.91 -17.60 1.11
N CYS A 43 -33.80 -17.12 1.67
CA CYS A 43 -32.47 -17.55 1.24
C CYS A 43 -31.42 -17.38 2.33
N GLU A 44 -30.17 -17.72 2.00
CA GLU A 44 -29.03 -17.58 2.90
C GLU A 44 -27.97 -16.64 2.31
N ALA A 45 -27.45 -15.76 3.17
CA ALA A 45 -26.25 -15.00 2.92
C ALA A 45 -25.05 -15.70 3.54
N THR A 46 -23.98 -15.93 2.75
CA THR A 46 -22.81 -16.70 3.20
C THR A 46 -21.51 -15.90 3.07
N ARG A 47 -20.48 -16.22 3.87
CA ARG A 47 -19.21 -15.45 3.84
C ARG A 47 -18.37 -15.69 2.58
N SER A 48 -18.63 -16.77 1.84
CA SER A 48 -17.93 -17.11 0.59
C SER A 48 -18.91 -17.69 -0.44
N LEU A 49 -18.55 -17.63 -1.72
CA LEU A 49 -19.33 -18.27 -2.80
C LEU A 49 -19.46 -19.80 -2.66
N LYS A 50 -18.58 -20.42 -1.87
CA LYS A 50 -18.61 -21.87 -1.56
C LYS A 50 -19.44 -22.18 -0.30
N GLY A 51 -20.04 -21.17 0.34
CA GLY A 51 -20.81 -21.31 1.59
C GLY A 51 -20.05 -20.86 2.84
N GLY A 52 -20.60 -21.19 4.00
CA GLY A 52 -20.05 -20.92 5.34
C GLY A 52 -20.75 -19.80 6.11
N SER A 53 -21.08 -20.09 7.39
CA SER A 53 -21.78 -19.22 8.34
C SER A 53 -23.03 -18.53 7.74
N PRO A 54 -24.06 -19.30 7.37
CA PRO A 54 -25.24 -18.75 6.72
C PRO A 54 -26.01 -17.81 7.65
N THR A 55 -26.47 -16.70 7.11
CA THR A 55 -27.49 -15.85 7.75
C THR A 55 -28.76 -15.97 6.92
N LYS A 56 -29.84 -16.42 7.56
CA LYS A 56 -31.15 -16.54 6.90
C LYS A 56 -31.67 -15.14 6.58
N LEU A 57 -32.17 -14.98 5.36
CA LEU A 57 -32.84 -13.78 4.86
C LEU A 57 -34.27 -14.13 4.51
N GLN A 58 -35.18 -13.20 4.77
CA GLN A 58 -36.62 -13.35 4.52
C GLN A 58 -37.06 -12.52 3.30
N PRO A 59 -38.14 -12.92 2.61
CA PRO A 59 -38.75 -12.09 1.59
C PRO A 59 -39.09 -10.70 2.14
N GLY A 60 -38.75 -9.66 1.40
CA GLY A 60 -38.89 -8.26 1.79
C GLY A 60 -37.64 -7.64 2.40
N ASP A 61 -36.65 -8.43 2.84
CA ASP A 61 -35.37 -7.90 3.32
C ASP A 61 -34.70 -7.06 2.23
N THR A 62 -34.26 -5.87 2.59
CA THR A 62 -33.57 -4.93 1.69
C THR A 62 -32.13 -4.75 2.14
N LEU A 63 -31.17 -5.06 1.27
CA LEU A 63 -29.75 -5.14 1.60
C LEU A 63 -28.92 -4.25 0.68
N ASN A 64 -28.01 -3.48 1.27
CA ASN A 64 -27.02 -2.73 0.51
C ASN A 64 -26.05 -3.69 -0.18
N SER A 65 -26.04 -3.67 -1.51
CA SER A 65 -25.14 -4.42 -2.36
C SER A 65 -24.05 -3.53 -2.92
N ARG A 66 -22.81 -4.00 -2.79
CA ARG A 66 -21.61 -3.31 -3.27
C ARG A 66 -21.17 -3.79 -4.65
N GLY A 67 -21.73 -4.90 -5.13
CA GLY A 67 -21.33 -5.47 -6.41
C GLY A 67 -21.85 -6.88 -6.66
N LEU A 68 -21.25 -7.50 -7.66
CA LEU A 68 -21.55 -8.82 -8.18
C LEU A 68 -20.30 -9.70 -8.16
N ASN A 69 -20.49 -11.01 -8.21
CA ASN A 69 -19.37 -11.95 -8.35
C ASN A 69 -18.72 -11.94 -9.75
N LYS A 70 -19.28 -11.24 -10.74
CA LYS A 70 -18.66 -10.99 -12.05
C LYS A 70 -19.53 -10.03 -12.85
N LYS A 71 -18.98 -9.43 -13.91
CA LYS A 71 -19.70 -8.46 -14.75
C LYS A 71 -20.80 -9.13 -15.60
N ASN A 72 -20.46 -10.23 -16.28
CA ASN A 72 -21.37 -10.94 -17.18
C ASN A 72 -21.78 -12.30 -16.58
N GLY A 73 -23.08 -12.60 -16.61
CA GLY A 73 -23.64 -13.86 -16.11
C GLY A 73 -23.49 -14.03 -14.60
N ALA A 74 -23.50 -12.94 -13.83
CA ALA A 74 -23.41 -12.94 -12.38
C ALA A 74 -24.42 -13.92 -11.77
N THR A 75 -24.03 -14.56 -10.67
CA THR A 75 -24.90 -15.49 -9.94
C THR A 75 -25.11 -15.06 -8.49
N HIS A 76 -24.29 -14.12 -7.99
CA HIS A 76 -24.37 -13.64 -6.61
C HIS A 76 -24.18 -12.12 -6.54
N ALA A 77 -24.91 -11.50 -5.61
CA ALA A 77 -24.69 -10.15 -5.12
C ALA A 77 -23.77 -10.18 -3.90
N PHE A 78 -22.91 -9.17 -3.78
CA PHE A 78 -22.07 -8.92 -2.61
C PHE A 78 -22.75 -7.88 -1.71
N VAL A 79 -23.41 -8.35 -0.65
CA VAL A 79 -24.30 -7.54 0.19
C VAL A 79 -23.76 -7.37 1.60
N ARG A 80 -24.20 -6.33 2.29
CA ARG A 80 -23.97 -6.14 3.72
C ARG A 80 -25.14 -6.68 4.54
N VAL A 81 -24.86 -7.58 5.48
CA VAL A 81 -25.83 -8.13 6.43
C VAL A 81 -25.33 -7.84 7.84
N GLY A 82 -25.99 -6.89 8.52
CA GLY A 82 -25.49 -6.32 9.77
C GLY A 82 -24.11 -5.65 9.59
N SER A 83 -23.11 -6.11 10.34
CA SER A 83 -21.73 -5.59 10.26
C SER A 83 -20.83 -6.33 9.26
N SER A 84 -21.31 -7.41 8.63
CA SER A 84 -20.49 -8.29 7.78
C SER A 84 -20.89 -8.22 6.31
N ASN A 85 -19.91 -8.34 5.41
CA ASN A 85 -20.19 -8.54 3.98
C ASN A 85 -20.40 -10.03 3.69
N LYS A 86 -21.38 -10.35 2.85
CA LYS A 86 -21.80 -11.71 2.50
C LYS A 86 -22.20 -11.80 1.03
N TRP A 87 -22.27 -13.02 0.53
CA TRP A 87 -22.75 -13.36 -0.79
C TRP A 87 -24.18 -13.90 -0.70
N VAL A 88 -25.06 -13.33 -1.52
CA VAL A 88 -26.45 -13.78 -1.70
C VAL A 88 -26.64 -14.12 -3.17
N ARG A 89 -27.33 -15.23 -3.47
CA ARG A 89 -27.60 -15.61 -4.85
C ARG A 89 -28.55 -14.61 -5.51
N LEU A 90 -28.26 -14.21 -6.74
CA LEU A 90 -29.14 -13.34 -7.52
C LEU A 90 -30.49 -14.00 -7.82
N SER A 91 -30.58 -15.33 -7.79
CA SER A 91 -31.87 -15.99 -7.94
C SER A 91 -32.81 -15.77 -6.75
N CYS A 92 -32.34 -15.21 -5.64
CA CYS A 92 -33.10 -15.00 -4.40
C CYS A 92 -33.81 -13.64 -4.32
N GLY A 93 -33.53 -12.74 -5.25
CA GLY A 93 -34.05 -11.38 -5.21
C GLY A 93 -33.58 -10.58 -6.41
N LYS A 94 -33.84 -9.28 -6.39
CA LYS A 94 -33.46 -8.38 -7.48
C LYS A 94 -32.91 -7.07 -6.97
N PHE A 95 -32.18 -6.36 -7.82
CA PHE A 95 -31.85 -4.97 -7.53
C PHE A 95 -33.11 -4.13 -7.70
N SER A 96 -33.38 -3.24 -6.75
CA SER A 96 -34.43 -2.24 -6.95
C SER A 96 -33.92 -1.15 -7.88
N ASP A 97 -34.75 -0.71 -8.81
CA ASP A 97 -34.49 0.48 -9.62
C ASP A 97 -34.62 1.79 -8.82
N ALA A 98 -35.17 1.69 -7.60
CA ALA A 98 -35.18 2.78 -6.64
C ALA A 98 -33.77 3.08 -6.14
N ALA A 99 -33.37 4.34 -6.22
CA ALA A 99 -32.19 4.85 -5.51
C ALA A 99 -32.27 4.43 -4.02
N PRO A 100 -31.15 4.07 -3.37
CA PRO A 100 -31.16 3.50 -2.03
C PRO A 100 -31.97 4.35 -1.07
N GLN A 101 -33.09 3.80 -0.57
CA GLN A 101 -33.88 4.42 0.49
C GLN A 101 -33.08 4.35 1.79
N THR A 102 -32.45 5.47 2.13
CA THR A 102 -31.81 5.67 3.43
C THR A 102 -32.90 5.75 4.50
N ALA A 103 -32.98 4.73 5.35
CA ALA A 103 -33.71 4.83 6.61
C ALA A 103 -33.14 6.03 7.38
N SER A 104 -34.02 7.02 7.62
CA SER A 104 -33.69 8.30 8.21
C SER A 104 -33.15 8.15 9.63
N ASN A 105 -31.84 8.34 9.78
CA ASN A 105 -31.26 8.97 10.95
C ASN A 105 -30.22 9.98 10.46
N GLN A 106 -30.64 11.25 10.55
CA GLN A 106 -29.87 12.49 10.61
C GLN A 106 -28.58 12.60 9.77
N ALA A 107 -28.66 13.49 8.78
CA ALA A 107 -27.60 14.30 8.17
C ALA A 107 -26.42 13.55 7.52
N ALA A 108 -26.56 13.24 6.24
CA ALA A 108 -25.46 13.33 5.26
C ALA A 108 -26.05 13.50 3.86
N GLY A 109 -25.83 14.67 3.26
CA GLY A 109 -26.29 14.99 1.92
C GLY A 109 -25.68 14.08 0.85
N SER A 110 -26.44 13.87 -0.23
CA SER A 110 -25.95 13.31 -1.48
C SER A 110 -24.87 14.21 -2.10
N SER A 111 -23.64 13.72 -2.27
CA SER A 111 -22.67 14.28 -3.23
C SER A 111 -21.49 13.30 -3.39
N GLY A 112 -20.85 13.26 -4.56
CA GLY A 112 -19.83 12.27 -4.94
C GLY A 112 -18.78 12.00 -3.85
N GLN A 113 -18.38 10.73 -3.72
CA GLN A 113 -17.44 10.20 -2.71
C GLN A 113 -16.45 11.27 -2.20
N THR A 114 -16.80 11.88 -1.07
CA THR A 114 -16.13 13.07 -0.54
C THR A 114 -14.67 12.74 -0.22
N CYS A 115 -13.78 13.60 -0.69
CA CYS A 115 -12.34 13.53 -0.45
C CYS A 115 -12.09 13.98 0.99
N LEU A 116 -11.87 13.04 1.92
CA LEU A 116 -11.68 13.37 3.34
C LEU A 116 -10.20 13.70 3.61
N PRO A 117 -9.87 14.62 4.53
CA PRO A 117 -8.48 14.90 4.86
C PRO A 117 -7.78 13.69 5.49
N PHE A 118 -6.46 13.63 5.32
CA PHE A 118 -5.52 12.85 6.11
C PHE A 118 -5.14 13.55 7.42
N PHE A 119 -5.11 14.89 7.42
CA PHE A 119 -4.77 15.72 8.57
C PHE A 119 -5.79 16.84 8.71
N ASP A 120 -6.31 17.04 9.92
CA ASP A 120 -7.18 18.15 10.28
C ASP A 120 -7.08 18.46 11.79
N ASP A 121 -7.90 19.38 12.26
CA ASP A 121 -7.99 19.86 13.64
C ASP A 121 -9.30 19.42 14.33
N LYS A 122 -9.99 18.42 13.78
CA LYS A 122 -11.34 18.02 14.23
C LYS A 122 -11.32 16.61 14.78
N ASP A 123 -11.72 16.45 16.05
CA ASP A 123 -11.99 15.14 16.63
C ASP A 123 -13.13 14.42 15.89
N ASN A 124 -12.76 13.56 14.93
CA ASN A 124 -13.71 12.87 14.05
C ASN A 124 -13.57 11.34 14.13
N PRO A 125 -13.77 10.73 15.32
CA PRO A 125 -13.33 9.39 15.58
C PRO A 125 -14.07 8.35 14.74
N VAL A 126 -13.31 7.48 14.07
CA VAL A 126 -13.81 6.40 13.24
C VAL A 126 -13.50 5.04 13.84
N ALA A 127 -14.29 4.02 13.51
CA ALA A 127 -14.04 2.67 13.98
C ALA A 127 -12.74 2.09 13.37
N LEU A 128 -11.92 1.48 14.22
CA LEU A 128 -10.70 0.77 13.85
C LEU A 128 -10.98 -0.72 13.64
N GLY A 129 -10.69 -1.19 12.42
CA GLY A 129 -10.85 -2.58 12.02
C GLY A 129 -12.14 -3.24 12.53
N ASN A 130 -12.01 -4.45 13.06
CA ASN A 130 -13.13 -5.20 13.67
C ASN A 130 -13.25 -5.00 15.19
N SER A 131 -12.36 -4.20 15.81
CA SER A 131 -12.33 -4.02 17.26
C SER A 131 -13.50 -3.19 17.80
N GLY A 132 -14.13 -2.39 16.94
CA GLY A 132 -15.16 -1.41 17.34
C GLY A 132 -14.61 -0.19 18.08
N ARG A 133 -13.33 -0.17 18.47
CA ARG A 133 -12.66 0.98 19.08
C ARG A 133 -12.73 2.16 18.11
N LYS A 134 -13.24 3.30 18.57
CA LYS A 134 -13.26 4.54 17.79
C LYS A 134 -12.06 5.40 18.16
N VAL A 135 -11.36 5.87 17.14
CA VAL A 135 -10.15 6.69 17.28
C VAL A 135 -10.16 7.72 16.16
N ASP A 136 -9.74 8.93 16.46
CA ASP A 136 -9.45 9.91 15.43
C ASP A 136 -8.21 9.51 14.64
N ILE A 137 -8.38 9.39 13.32
CA ILE A 137 -7.32 8.98 12.39
C ILE A 137 -6.82 10.13 11.52
N THR A 138 -7.26 11.35 11.78
CA THR A 138 -6.80 12.57 11.11
C THR A 138 -6.02 13.42 12.11
N PRO A 139 -4.76 13.04 12.44
CA PRO A 139 -3.96 13.83 13.37
C PRO A 139 -3.69 15.23 12.81
N GLU A 140 -3.21 16.11 13.68
CA GLU A 140 -2.66 17.40 13.25
C GLU A 140 -1.57 17.18 12.18
N GLU A 141 -1.46 18.14 11.25
CA GLU A 141 -0.48 18.06 10.17
C GLU A 141 0.95 18.11 10.75
N PRO A 142 1.81 17.11 10.48
CA PRO A 142 3.16 17.10 11.02
C PRO A 142 4.01 18.20 10.39
N VAL A 143 4.87 18.80 11.21
CA VAL A 143 5.87 19.76 10.75
C VAL A 143 6.97 19.01 10.01
N LEU A 144 7.14 19.32 8.73
CA LEU A 144 8.20 18.72 7.91
C LEU A 144 9.53 19.46 8.14
N ASN A 145 10.64 18.74 8.21
CA ASN A 145 11.96 19.35 8.22
C ASN A 145 12.46 19.63 6.78
N ASP A 146 13.67 20.20 6.65
CA ASP A 146 14.22 20.54 5.33
C ASP A 146 14.50 19.31 4.46
N PHE A 147 14.91 18.21 5.07
CA PHE A 147 15.20 16.98 4.34
C PHE A 147 13.91 16.25 3.90
N ASP A 148 12.85 16.27 4.70
CA ASP A 148 11.51 15.83 4.26
C ASP A 148 11.08 16.59 3.01
N ARG A 149 11.21 17.92 3.03
CA ARG A 149 10.89 18.77 1.86
C ARG A 149 11.75 18.41 0.65
N ALA A 150 13.04 18.10 0.84
CA ALA A 150 13.93 17.67 -0.24
C ALA A 150 13.48 16.35 -0.88
N VAL A 151 13.12 15.37 -0.06
CA VAL A 151 12.56 14.08 -0.54
C VAL A 151 11.25 14.31 -1.32
N LEU A 152 10.38 15.19 -0.84
CA LEU A 152 9.12 15.51 -1.53
C LEU A 152 9.34 16.26 -2.85
N ARG A 153 10.36 17.11 -2.91
CA ARG A 153 10.77 17.82 -4.14
C ARG A 153 11.25 16.83 -5.20
N VAL A 154 12.08 15.86 -4.85
CA VAL A 154 12.48 14.82 -5.83
C VAL A 154 11.32 13.91 -6.20
N CYS A 155 10.46 13.52 -5.25
CA CYS A 155 9.24 12.75 -5.53
C CYS A 155 8.27 13.48 -6.47
N GLY A 156 8.25 14.82 -6.46
CA GLY A 156 7.53 15.63 -7.45
C GLY A 156 6.04 15.30 -7.59
N ALA A 157 5.53 15.27 -8.82
CA ALA A 157 4.13 14.94 -9.11
C ALA A 157 3.74 13.52 -8.63
N PRO A 158 2.44 13.23 -8.39
CA PRO A 158 1.97 11.89 -8.08
C PRO A 158 2.48 10.87 -9.10
N LEU A 159 2.93 9.71 -8.61
CA LEU A 159 3.41 8.60 -9.46
C LEU A 159 4.66 8.89 -10.30
N LYS A 160 5.31 10.06 -10.15
CA LYS A 160 6.65 10.28 -10.70
C LYS A 160 7.59 9.25 -10.09
N ARG A 161 8.46 8.68 -10.93
CA ARG A 161 9.53 7.80 -10.51
C ARG A 161 10.82 8.60 -10.42
N VAL A 162 11.37 8.69 -9.21
CA VAL A 162 12.67 9.29 -8.96
C VAL A 162 13.75 8.41 -9.54
N THR A 163 14.73 9.05 -10.17
CA THR A 163 15.90 8.41 -10.75
C THR A 163 17.03 8.34 -9.73
N ARG A 164 17.99 7.45 -9.99
CA ARG A 164 19.19 7.31 -9.16
C ARG A 164 20.01 8.60 -9.10
N ASN A 165 20.06 9.36 -10.20
CA ASN A 165 20.82 10.62 -10.25
C ASN A 165 20.14 11.70 -9.42
N GLU A 166 18.81 11.89 -9.56
CA GLU A 166 18.07 12.85 -8.73
C GLU A 166 18.25 12.56 -7.23
N PHE A 167 18.25 11.28 -6.83
CA PHE A 167 18.53 10.89 -5.45
C PHE A 167 19.95 11.22 -5.02
N LYS A 168 20.95 10.93 -5.86
CA LYS A 168 22.34 11.25 -5.56
C LYS A 168 22.57 12.76 -5.46
N ASP A 169 21.99 13.53 -6.36
CA ASP A 169 22.11 14.98 -6.37
C ASP A 169 21.48 15.58 -5.11
N MET A 170 20.30 15.10 -4.71
CA MET A 170 19.68 15.46 -3.42
C MET A 170 20.59 15.09 -2.23
N MET A 171 21.17 13.90 -2.20
CA MET A 171 22.06 13.49 -1.10
C MET A 171 23.38 14.27 -1.06
N ARG A 172 23.86 14.78 -2.21
CA ARG A 172 25.04 15.67 -2.27
C ARG A 172 24.70 17.08 -1.80
N GLU A 173 23.54 17.61 -2.19
CA GLU A 173 23.00 18.88 -1.68
C GLU A 173 22.84 18.82 -0.15
N TYR A 174 22.34 17.70 0.37
CA TYR A 174 22.18 17.43 1.80
C TYR A 174 23.31 16.54 2.33
N SER A 175 24.57 16.89 2.04
CA SER A 175 25.74 16.09 2.42
C SER A 175 25.87 15.81 3.93
N HIS A 176 25.38 16.72 4.79
CA HIS A 176 25.32 16.49 6.24
C HIS A 176 24.41 15.30 6.61
N ILE A 177 23.27 15.14 5.92
CA ILE A 177 22.37 13.99 6.10
C ILE A 177 23.04 12.68 5.65
N LEU A 178 23.78 12.73 4.54
CA LEU A 178 24.53 11.56 4.06
C LEU A 178 25.60 11.13 5.08
N MET A 179 26.28 12.09 5.70
CA MET A 179 27.29 11.84 6.73
C MET A 179 26.68 11.28 8.01
N GLU A 180 25.57 11.87 8.49
CA GLU A 180 24.85 11.37 9.67
C GLU A 180 24.32 9.95 9.47
N LEU A 181 23.76 9.65 8.29
CA LEU A 181 23.32 8.30 7.95
C LEU A 181 24.48 7.32 7.84
N ARG A 182 25.64 7.78 7.34
CA ARG A 182 26.86 6.98 7.27
C ARG A 182 27.38 6.65 8.67
N GLU A 183 27.40 7.62 9.58
CA GLU A 183 27.77 7.43 10.97
C GLU A 183 26.84 6.42 11.66
N PHE A 184 25.52 6.63 11.56
CA PHE A 184 24.50 5.74 12.14
C PHE A 184 24.62 4.27 11.69
N THR A 185 25.18 4.03 10.51
CA THR A 185 25.32 2.69 9.93
C THR A 185 26.74 2.12 10.02
N ASP A 186 27.65 2.77 10.75
CA ASP A 186 29.07 2.42 10.81
C ASP A 186 29.72 2.36 9.41
N GLY A 187 29.24 3.21 8.50
CA GLY A 187 29.65 3.27 7.10
C GLY A 187 29.24 2.07 6.25
N ARG A 188 28.31 1.21 6.71
CA ARG A 188 27.91 -0.02 6.01
C ARG A 188 26.44 0.00 5.59
N VAL A 189 26.19 -0.19 4.30
CA VAL A 189 24.81 -0.35 3.78
C VAL A 189 24.43 -1.82 3.61
N PHE A 190 25.38 -2.65 3.16
CA PHE A 190 25.19 -4.08 2.95
C PHE A 190 26.12 -4.87 3.86
N ALA A 191 25.66 -6.02 4.36
CA ALA A 191 26.46 -6.86 5.25
C ALA A 191 27.68 -7.48 4.58
N ASP A 192 27.62 -7.72 3.27
CA ASP A 192 28.64 -8.38 2.45
C ASP A 192 29.56 -7.39 1.73
N ARG A 193 29.42 -6.08 2.01
CA ARG A 193 30.31 -5.03 1.50
C ARG A 193 31.12 -4.43 2.66
N PRO A 194 32.38 -3.99 2.43
CA PRO A 194 33.15 -3.30 3.44
C PRO A 194 32.52 -1.97 3.82
N ALA A 195 32.83 -1.48 5.02
CA ALA A 195 32.48 -0.11 5.42
C ALA A 195 33.14 0.89 4.46
N ARG A 196 32.39 1.93 4.08
CA ARG A 196 32.87 2.96 3.15
C ARG A 196 33.48 4.11 3.92
N SER A 197 34.74 4.40 3.66
CA SER A 197 35.43 5.59 4.20
C SER A 197 35.05 6.85 3.42
N ALA A 198 34.95 6.75 2.09
CA ALA A 198 34.59 7.87 1.22
C ALA A 198 33.06 8.07 1.16
N PRO A 199 32.55 9.32 1.30
CA PRO A 199 31.12 9.62 1.22
C PRO A 199 30.47 9.18 -0.10
N GLU A 200 31.15 9.35 -1.24
CA GLU A 200 30.60 8.98 -2.55
C GLU A 200 30.45 7.45 -2.72
N ASP A 201 31.37 6.66 -2.16
CA ASP A 201 31.23 5.19 -2.15
C ASP A 201 30.07 4.74 -1.28
N TYR A 202 29.87 5.40 -0.13
CA TYR A 202 28.71 5.18 0.73
C TYR A 202 27.42 5.54 0.00
N LEU A 203 27.37 6.68 -0.68
CA LEU A 203 26.23 7.11 -1.49
C LEU A 203 25.92 6.13 -2.63
N ASN A 204 26.94 5.56 -3.26
CA ASN A 204 26.76 4.53 -4.28
C ASN A 204 26.08 3.27 -3.73
N ASP A 205 26.54 2.76 -2.59
CA ASP A 205 25.93 1.62 -1.93
C ASP A 205 24.50 1.95 -1.44
N LEU A 206 24.28 3.14 -0.89
CA LEU A 206 22.98 3.60 -0.44
C LEU A 206 21.99 3.68 -1.61
N THR A 207 22.43 4.25 -2.75
CA THR A 207 21.64 4.30 -3.98
C THR A 207 21.28 2.89 -4.45
N ASP A 208 22.22 1.95 -4.39
CA ASP A 208 21.96 0.55 -4.71
C ASP A 208 20.87 -0.06 -3.83
N ALA A 209 20.97 0.11 -2.50
CA ALA A 209 20.02 -0.43 -1.55
C ALA A 209 18.60 0.05 -1.79
N TRP A 210 18.43 1.34 -2.13
CA TRP A 210 17.12 1.96 -2.28
C TRP A 210 16.52 1.84 -3.68
N PHE A 211 17.33 1.75 -4.74
CA PHE A 211 16.82 1.78 -6.12
C PHE A 211 16.81 0.42 -6.82
N LYS A 212 17.65 -0.54 -6.41
CA LYS A 212 17.72 -1.85 -7.09
C LYS A 212 16.45 -2.70 -6.94
N LYS A 213 15.65 -2.39 -5.92
CA LYS A 213 14.32 -2.98 -5.66
C LYS A 213 13.22 -1.94 -5.54
N ASP A 214 13.50 -0.72 -5.99
CA ASP A 214 12.56 0.39 -6.04
C ASP A 214 11.99 0.83 -4.68
N GLY A 215 12.71 0.53 -3.60
CA GLY A 215 12.33 0.89 -2.24
C GLY A 215 12.13 2.39 -2.05
N PHE A 216 12.92 3.25 -2.71
CA PHE A 216 12.77 4.71 -2.57
C PHE A 216 11.39 5.17 -3.04
N ASN A 217 11.04 4.85 -4.29
CA ASN A 217 9.76 5.25 -4.88
C ASN A 217 8.60 4.63 -4.12
N HIS A 218 8.74 3.36 -3.72
CA HIS A 218 7.72 2.66 -2.97
C HIS A 218 7.48 3.32 -1.59
N VAL A 219 8.52 3.47 -0.77
CA VAL A 219 8.36 3.98 0.60
C VAL A 219 8.00 5.47 0.61
N PHE A 220 8.73 6.31 -0.12
CA PHE A 220 8.58 7.77 -0.01
C PHE A 220 7.54 8.35 -0.97
N CYS A 221 7.57 8.00 -2.25
CA CYS A 221 6.78 8.71 -3.26
C CYS A 221 5.38 8.13 -3.48
N GLY A 222 5.21 6.83 -3.22
CA GLY A 222 4.05 6.05 -3.68
C GLY A 222 4.11 5.79 -5.18
N GLU A 223 3.63 4.62 -5.60
CA GLU A 223 3.70 4.18 -6.99
C GLU A 223 2.42 3.50 -7.49
N ARG A 224 2.37 3.15 -8.78
CA ARG A 224 1.28 2.32 -9.31
C ARG A 224 1.42 0.91 -8.73
N GLY A 225 0.40 0.47 -8.03
CA GLY A 225 0.30 -0.88 -7.53
C GLY A 225 -0.28 -1.85 -8.57
N LYS A 226 -0.88 -2.93 -8.07
CA LYS A 226 -1.46 -3.95 -8.95
C LYS A 226 -2.84 -3.51 -9.41
N THR A 227 -3.14 -3.72 -10.68
CA THR A 227 -4.50 -3.58 -11.20
C THR A 227 -5.27 -4.87 -10.96
N ARG A 228 -6.45 -4.76 -10.34
CA ARG A 228 -7.38 -5.86 -10.14
C ARG A 228 -8.79 -5.38 -10.44
N ASN A 229 -9.52 -6.13 -11.26
CA ASN A 229 -10.88 -5.78 -11.69
C ASN A 229 -10.99 -4.34 -12.24
N GLY A 230 -10.00 -3.90 -13.03
CA GLY A 230 -9.95 -2.55 -13.61
C GLY A 230 -9.52 -1.44 -12.64
N VAL A 231 -9.44 -1.70 -11.33
CA VAL A 231 -9.00 -0.73 -10.33
C VAL A 231 -7.51 -0.90 -10.06
N THR A 232 -6.74 0.17 -10.23
CA THR A 232 -5.29 0.17 -9.94
C THR A 232 -5.08 0.55 -8.48
N SER A 233 -4.36 -0.29 -7.73
CA SER A 233 -4.00 0.03 -6.35
C SER A 233 -2.84 1.03 -6.30
N ILE A 234 -2.62 1.61 -5.13
CA ILE A 234 -1.42 2.39 -4.80
C ILE A 234 -0.39 1.39 -4.26
N GLY A 235 0.85 1.43 -4.74
CA GLY A 235 2.01 0.74 -4.17
C GLY A 235 2.69 1.65 -3.16
N GLY A 236 3.17 1.09 -2.05
CA GLY A 236 3.93 1.87 -1.07
C GLY A 236 3.14 2.99 -0.41
N LEU A 237 3.70 4.20 -0.34
CA LEU A 237 3.15 5.42 0.30
C LEU A 237 3.21 5.38 1.83
N HIS A 238 4.43 5.45 2.38
CA HIS A 238 4.73 5.21 3.80
C HIS A 238 5.46 6.35 4.52
N HIS A 239 5.72 7.47 3.84
CA HIS A 239 6.28 8.68 4.42
C HIS A 239 5.18 9.73 4.66
N HIS A 240 5.05 10.23 5.89
CA HIS A 240 3.97 11.15 6.26
C HIS A 240 4.01 12.45 5.43
N GLY A 241 5.22 12.94 5.10
CA GLY A 241 5.37 14.14 4.28
C GLY A 241 4.72 14.02 2.90
N ARG A 242 4.65 12.81 2.35
CA ARG A 242 3.99 12.58 1.06
C ARG A 242 2.47 12.74 1.17
N TYR A 243 1.88 12.38 2.31
CA TYR A 243 0.45 12.63 2.57
C TYR A 243 0.18 14.13 2.68
N VAL A 244 1.04 14.86 3.41
CA VAL A 244 0.94 16.32 3.55
C VAL A 244 0.96 16.99 2.18
N GLN A 245 1.96 16.67 1.35
CA GLN A 245 2.10 17.23 0.01
C GLN A 245 0.88 16.94 -0.87
N LEU A 246 0.40 15.69 -0.88
CA LEU A 246 -0.71 15.27 -1.73
C LEU A 246 -2.07 15.80 -1.27
N GLN A 247 -2.27 16.00 0.03
CA GLN A 247 -3.46 16.67 0.56
C GLN A 247 -3.47 18.14 0.14
N LYS A 248 -2.36 18.86 0.36
CA LYS A 248 -2.23 20.29 0.02
C LYS A 248 -2.43 20.56 -1.47
N SER A 249 -2.00 19.66 -2.34
CA SER A 249 -2.22 19.76 -3.78
C SER A 249 -3.58 19.21 -4.25
N ASN A 250 -4.43 18.74 -3.33
CA ASN A 250 -5.70 18.06 -3.63
C ASN A 250 -5.52 16.88 -4.62
N GLN A 251 -4.40 16.16 -4.52
CA GLN A 251 -4.05 15.02 -5.36
C GLN A 251 -4.32 13.68 -4.67
N ALA A 252 -4.40 13.65 -3.34
CA ALA A 252 -4.84 12.48 -2.61
C ALA A 252 -5.69 12.86 -1.41
N CYS A 253 -6.50 11.91 -0.98
CA CYS A 253 -7.33 12.05 0.21
C CYS A 253 -7.69 10.70 0.79
N ARG A 254 -8.20 10.76 2.01
CA ARG A 254 -8.74 9.62 2.74
C ARG A 254 -10.04 9.17 2.10
N LEU A 255 -10.17 7.86 1.92
CA LEU A 255 -11.38 7.23 1.42
C LEU A 255 -12.39 7.01 2.55
N PRO A 256 -13.65 7.42 2.38
CA PRO A 256 -14.71 7.01 3.28
C PRO A 256 -14.86 5.48 3.24
N GLY A 257 -15.01 4.83 4.40
CA GLY A 257 -15.19 3.37 4.49
C GLY A 257 -13.94 2.53 4.16
N GLY A 258 -12.75 3.14 4.13
CA GLY A 258 -11.47 2.42 4.10
C GLY A 258 -11.24 1.57 5.36
N ARG A 259 -10.23 0.69 5.31
CA ARG A 259 -9.74 0.02 6.53
C ARG A 259 -8.88 1.01 7.30
N ASN A 260 -9.17 1.12 8.60
CA ASN A 260 -8.49 2.05 9.49
C ASN A 260 -7.78 1.26 10.59
N GLU A 261 -6.51 1.57 10.79
CA GLU A 261 -5.68 1.10 11.89
C GLU A 261 -4.91 2.31 12.40
N ALA A 262 -4.88 2.52 13.71
CA ALA A 262 -4.19 3.66 14.28
C ALA A 262 -3.66 3.35 15.67
N GLU A 263 -2.47 3.87 15.93
CA GLU A 263 -1.93 4.13 17.25
C GLU A 263 -1.77 5.65 17.38
N PRO A 264 -2.65 6.34 18.13
CA PRO A 264 -2.64 7.79 18.24
C PRO A 264 -1.25 8.38 18.57
N GLY A 265 -0.92 9.44 17.84
CA GLY A 265 0.35 10.13 17.92
C GLY A 265 1.54 9.34 17.35
N LEU A 266 1.33 8.19 16.69
CA LEU A 266 2.44 7.34 16.23
C LEU A 266 2.25 6.74 14.85
N ILE A 267 1.18 5.98 14.63
CA ILE A 267 0.97 5.23 13.37
C ILE A 267 -0.46 5.45 12.92
N TYR A 268 -0.61 5.80 11.64
CA TYR A 268 -1.92 6.01 11.03
C TYR A 268 -1.98 5.28 9.70
N SER A 269 -2.99 4.42 9.58
CA SER A 269 -3.30 3.66 8.37
C SER A 269 -4.77 3.83 8.03
N MET A 270 -5.04 4.16 6.77
CA MET A 270 -6.39 4.49 6.28
C MET A 270 -6.54 4.14 4.80
N GLY A 271 -7.78 4.10 4.31
CA GLY A 271 -8.04 4.02 2.87
C GLY A 271 -7.56 5.29 2.17
N VAL A 272 -6.90 5.15 1.02
CA VAL A 272 -6.34 6.28 0.25
C VAL A 272 -6.81 6.23 -1.19
N ARG A 273 -7.24 7.39 -1.69
CA ARG A 273 -7.45 7.71 -3.09
C ARG A 273 -6.33 8.63 -3.56
N LEU A 274 -5.80 8.37 -4.74
CA LEU A 274 -4.76 9.16 -5.39
C LEU A 274 -5.18 9.46 -6.84
N LYS A 275 -5.19 10.74 -7.21
CA LYS A 275 -5.42 11.18 -8.59
C LYS A 275 -4.21 10.83 -9.45
N SER A 276 -4.45 10.20 -10.60
CA SER A 276 -3.40 9.92 -11.58
C SER A 276 -3.18 11.15 -12.47
N PRO A 277 -1.93 11.55 -12.76
CA PRO A 277 -1.65 12.67 -13.67
C PRO A 277 -2.21 12.46 -15.09
N THR A 278 -2.36 11.21 -15.52
CA THR A 278 -2.89 10.81 -16.82
C THR A 278 -4.40 10.64 -16.84
N GLY A 279 -5.11 11.09 -15.81
CA GLY A 279 -6.54 10.83 -15.60
C GLY A 279 -6.82 9.50 -14.87
N GLY A 280 -7.97 9.46 -14.21
CA GLY A 280 -8.41 8.36 -13.35
C GLY A 280 -7.81 8.41 -11.94
N GLU A 281 -8.10 7.37 -11.15
CA GLU A 281 -7.72 7.28 -9.75
C GLU A 281 -7.08 5.94 -9.42
N LEU A 282 -6.16 5.97 -8.46
CA LEU A 282 -5.66 4.79 -7.78
C LEU A 282 -6.28 4.74 -6.40
N ILE A 283 -6.73 3.55 -5.99
CA ILE A 283 -7.44 3.34 -4.74
C ILE A 283 -6.76 2.24 -3.96
N SER A 284 -6.48 2.46 -2.68
CA SER A 284 -6.04 1.40 -1.77
C SER A 284 -6.87 1.40 -0.51
N PRO A 285 -7.36 0.22 -0.08
CA PRO A 285 -8.21 0.12 1.09
C PRO A 285 -7.43 0.36 2.39
N ILE A 286 -6.10 0.32 2.34
CA ILE A 286 -5.22 0.69 3.45
C ILE A 286 -3.89 1.18 2.90
N LYS A 287 -3.38 2.26 3.47
CA LYS A 287 -2.03 2.79 3.39
C LYS A 287 -1.75 3.53 4.69
N GLY A 288 -0.49 3.54 5.12
CA GLY A 288 -0.16 4.17 6.38
C GLY A 288 1.29 4.58 6.48
N TYR A 289 1.53 5.44 7.47
CA TYR A 289 2.78 6.11 7.74
C TYR A 289 3.01 6.19 9.26
N GLY A 290 4.26 6.45 9.64
CA GLY A 290 4.63 6.79 11.01
C GLY A 290 4.60 8.30 11.14
N LEU A 291 3.78 8.83 12.05
CA LEU A 291 3.64 10.26 12.26
C LEU A 291 4.96 10.88 12.75
N THR A 292 5.70 10.16 13.58
CA THR A 292 6.96 10.62 14.19
C THR A 292 8.20 10.33 13.35
N LEU A 293 8.08 9.57 12.25
CA LEU A 293 9.24 9.19 11.45
C LEU A 293 9.50 10.20 10.34
N SER A 294 10.56 11.01 10.48
CA SER A 294 11.07 11.84 9.39
C SER A 294 11.65 10.99 8.25
N ALA A 295 11.96 11.63 7.12
CA ALA A 295 12.60 10.95 6.01
C ALA A 295 13.96 10.34 6.42
N LEU A 296 14.75 11.07 7.22
CA LEU A 296 16.05 10.58 7.69
C LEU A 296 15.89 9.35 8.60
N ASP A 297 14.89 9.35 9.48
CA ASP A 297 14.61 8.22 10.37
C ASP A 297 14.31 6.96 9.57
N ILE A 298 13.48 7.08 8.53
CA ILE A 298 13.19 5.99 7.61
C ILE A 298 14.47 5.49 6.93
N PHE A 299 15.35 6.40 6.49
CA PHE A 299 16.65 6.02 5.92
C PHE A 299 17.52 5.27 6.92
N LYS A 300 17.69 5.80 8.13
CA LYS A 300 18.48 5.19 9.22
C LYS A 300 17.99 3.79 9.54
N ILE A 301 16.70 3.65 9.85
CA ILE A 301 16.09 2.38 10.26
C ILE A 301 16.20 1.34 9.13
N ALA A 302 15.70 1.65 7.94
CA ALA A 302 15.62 0.65 6.87
C ALA A 302 17.01 0.26 6.33
N THR A 303 17.97 1.19 6.29
CA THR A 303 19.34 0.92 5.84
C THR A 303 20.10 0.06 6.86
N ARG A 304 20.04 0.41 8.15
CA ARG A 304 20.66 -0.41 9.20
C ARG A 304 20.04 -1.81 9.26
N ALA A 305 18.72 -1.89 9.17
CA ALA A 305 18.04 -3.19 9.17
C ALA A 305 18.36 -4.03 7.92
N LEU A 306 18.61 -3.44 6.75
CA LEU A 306 19.13 -4.16 5.58
C LEU A 306 20.49 -4.80 5.88
N GLN A 307 21.42 -4.02 6.44
CA GLN A 307 22.77 -4.46 6.83
C GLN A 307 22.69 -5.61 7.85
N GLU A 308 21.92 -5.46 8.92
CA GLU A 308 21.91 -6.44 10.02
C GLU A 308 21.18 -7.72 9.68
N ASN A 309 20.32 -7.71 8.66
CA ASN A 309 19.53 -8.85 8.24
C ASN A 309 19.96 -9.34 6.84
N PRO A 310 21.15 -9.94 6.64
CA PRO A 310 21.61 -10.36 5.31
C PRO A 310 20.91 -11.61 4.75
N LYS A 311 20.21 -12.38 5.60
CA LYS A 311 19.63 -13.67 5.22
C LYS A 311 18.48 -13.47 4.22
N SER A 312 18.74 -13.71 2.94
CA SER A 312 17.73 -14.16 1.98
C SER A 312 18.41 -15.07 0.96
N LYS A 313 17.85 -16.24 0.64
CA LYS A 313 18.28 -16.98 -0.55
C LYS A 313 18.16 -16.04 -1.76
N LYS A 314 19.12 -16.09 -2.70
CA LYS A 314 19.16 -15.20 -3.87
C LYS A 314 17.77 -15.09 -4.53
N GLY A 315 17.26 -13.87 -4.67
CA GLY A 315 15.96 -13.58 -5.30
C GLY A 315 14.71 -13.75 -4.43
N ARG A 316 14.79 -14.34 -3.22
CA ARG A 316 13.63 -14.48 -2.34
C ARG A 316 13.40 -13.19 -1.53
N LYS A 317 12.20 -12.63 -1.63
CA LYS A 317 11.74 -11.55 -0.74
C LYS A 317 11.57 -12.10 0.68
N LEU A 318 12.07 -11.38 1.67
CA LEU A 318 11.86 -11.71 3.07
C LEU A 318 11.35 -10.46 3.80
N GLY A 319 10.23 -10.63 4.51
CA GLY A 319 9.71 -9.66 5.45
C GLY A 319 10.16 -10.02 6.86
N CYS A 320 10.44 -9.01 7.68
CA CYS A 320 10.62 -9.20 9.12
C CYS A 320 9.97 -8.06 9.92
N TRP A 321 9.49 -8.39 11.12
CA TRP A 321 9.01 -7.43 12.10
C TRP A 321 10.20 -6.81 12.80
N LEU A 322 10.31 -5.48 12.69
CA LEU A 322 11.41 -4.69 13.19
C LEU A 322 10.91 -3.81 14.33
N PRO A 323 11.26 -4.12 15.59
CA PRO A 323 11.02 -3.24 16.70
C PRO A 323 11.83 -1.96 16.52
N VAL A 324 11.19 -0.80 16.72
CA VAL A 324 11.80 0.53 16.65
C VAL A 324 11.47 1.29 17.92
N ARG A 325 12.44 2.04 18.44
CA ARG A 325 12.21 3.12 19.42
C ARG A 325 12.58 4.46 18.79
N ALA A 326 11.65 5.39 18.82
CA ALA A 326 11.86 6.77 18.38
C ALA A 326 10.94 7.69 19.20
N ASP A 327 11.43 8.88 19.55
CA ASP A 327 10.75 9.83 20.42
C ASP A 327 10.25 9.21 21.73
N GLY A 328 11.06 8.33 22.32
CA GLY A 328 10.74 7.63 23.57
C GLY A 328 9.64 6.57 23.46
N ARG A 329 9.12 6.30 22.26
CA ARG A 329 8.03 5.35 22.01
C ARG A 329 8.52 4.10 21.27
N ASP A 330 8.07 2.94 21.73
CA ASP A 330 8.34 1.66 21.10
C ASP A 330 7.18 1.27 20.16
N PHE A 331 7.51 0.86 18.94
CA PHE A 331 6.53 0.36 17.98
C PHE A 331 7.13 -0.66 17.02
N THR A 332 6.28 -1.30 16.24
CA THR A 332 6.69 -2.29 15.25
C THR A 332 6.60 -1.72 13.84
N THR A 333 7.65 -1.98 13.07
CA THR A 333 7.69 -1.73 11.64
C THR A 333 7.88 -3.04 10.89
N VAL A 334 7.62 -3.03 9.60
CA VAL A 334 7.85 -4.16 8.70
C VAL A 334 8.88 -3.74 7.68
N LEU A 335 10.01 -4.44 7.66
CA LEU A 335 10.98 -4.35 6.57
C LEU A 335 10.77 -5.52 5.61
N VAL A 336 10.62 -5.22 4.31
CA VAL A 336 10.68 -6.22 3.25
C VAL A 336 11.88 -5.94 2.36
N ARG A 337 12.72 -6.95 2.16
CA ARG A 337 13.99 -6.82 1.44
C ARG A 337 14.41 -8.11 0.74
N ASN A 338 15.50 -8.03 0.00
CA ASN A 338 16.36 -9.17 -0.33
C ASN A 338 17.82 -8.72 -0.37
N GLN A 339 18.74 -9.63 -0.70
CA GLN A 339 20.19 -9.33 -0.82
C GLN A 339 20.53 -8.14 -1.73
N GLN A 340 19.65 -7.75 -2.65
CA GLN A 340 19.93 -6.66 -3.59
C GLN A 340 19.45 -5.29 -3.09
N GLY A 341 18.61 -5.23 -2.05
CA GLY A 341 18.11 -3.97 -1.52
C GLY A 341 16.75 -4.05 -0.83
N ILE A 342 16.24 -2.87 -0.49
CA ILE A 342 15.00 -2.62 0.22
C ILE A 342 13.84 -2.61 -0.79
N ILE A 343 12.78 -3.35 -0.47
CA ILE A 343 11.55 -3.42 -1.29
C ILE A 343 10.49 -2.50 -0.68
N THR A 344 10.28 -2.57 0.63
CA THR A 344 9.40 -1.65 1.36
C THR A 344 9.79 -1.61 2.84
N PHE A 345 9.43 -0.52 3.49
CA PHE A 345 9.51 -0.30 4.91
C PHE A 345 8.26 0.49 5.32
N TYR A 346 7.56 0.05 6.36
CA TYR A 346 6.40 0.75 6.88
C TYR A 346 6.13 0.41 8.36
N PRO A 347 5.62 1.36 9.16
CA PRO A 347 5.11 1.07 10.48
C PRO A 347 3.76 0.34 10.42
N ASP A 348 3.50 -0.51 11.40
CA ASP A 348 2.30 -1.33 11.48
C ASP A 348 1.65 -1.16 12.86
N ALA A 349 0.42 -0.63 12.89
CA ALA A 349 -0.35 -0.43 14.12
C ALA A 349 -0.96 -1.75 14.63
N THR A 350 -0.99 -2.80 13.81
CA THR A 350 -1.55 -4.11 14.16
C THR A 350 -0.66 -5.26 13.66
N PRO A 351 0.62 -5.35 14.08
CA PRO A 351 1.64 -6.27 13.54
C PRO A 351 1.37 -7.77 13.74
N ARG A 352 0.23 -8.13 14.34
CA ARG A 352 -0.26 -9.50 14.55
C ARG A 352 -1.69 -9.69 14.03
N GLY A 353 -2.08 -8.89 13.04
CA GLY A 353 -3.39 -8.94 12.42
C GLY A 353 -3.60 -10.20 11.57
N PRO A 354 -4.85 -10.48 11.15
CA PRO A 354 -5.15 -11.59 10.25
C PRO A 354 -4.42 -11.47 8.90
N GLY A 355 -3.32 -12.20 8.74
CA GLY A 355 -2.49 -12.20 7.52
C GLY A 355 -0.99 -12.02 7.77
N ASP A 356 -0.62 -11.53 8.95
CA ASP A 356 0.75 -11.12 9.29
C ASP A 356 1.62 -12.24 9.84
N TYR A 357 1.05 -13.43 10.10
CA TYR A 357 1.69 -14.61 10.70
C TYR A 357 2.89 -15.21 9.93
N LYS A 358 3.43 -14.54 8.90
CA LYS A 358 4.49 -15.06 8.04
C LYS A 358 5.84 -14.38 8.20
N ASN A 359 5.91 -13.24 8.90
CA ASN A 359 7.17 -12.54 9.11
C ASN A 359 7.84 -13.06 10.38
N SER A 360 9.15 -13.31 10.32
CA SER A 360 9.97 -13.51 11.52
C SER A 360 10.35 -12.16 12.11
N ASN A 361 10.83 -12.12 13.35
CA ASN A 361 11.47 -10.89 13.85
C ASN A 361 12.75 -10.59 13.06
N CYS A 362 13.06 -9.31 12.87
CA CYS A 362 14.38 -8.87 12.48
C CYS A 362 15.36 -9.11 13.64
N ARG A 363 16.67 -9.10 13.35
CA ARG A 363 17.69 -9.51 14.33
C ARG A 363 17.77 -8.63 15.57
N ALA A 364 17.63 -7.32 15.41
CA ALA A 364 17.78 -6.36 16.48
C ALA A 364 16.70 -5.28 16.40
N LYS A 365 16.39 -4.72 17.57
CA LYS A 365 15.63 -3.48 17.70
C LYS A 365 16.51 -2.32 17.22
N ILE A 366 15.92 -1.36 16.52
CA ILE A 366 16.59 -0.09 16.19
C ILE A 366 16.10 0.98 17.16
N VAL A 367 17.03 1.78 17.67
CA VAL A 367 16.76 2.90 18.57
C VAL A 367 17.32 4.15 17.88
N LEU A 368 16.51 5.19 17.73
CA LEU A 368 16.90 6.46 17.12
C LEU A 368 17.28 7.53 18.13
N ASP A 369 16.75 7.43 19.35
CA ASP A 369 17.08 8.34 20.44
C ASP A 369 18.34 7.80 21.13
N GLU A 370 19.43 8.58 21.16
CA GLU A 370 20.53 8.29 22.09
C GLU A 370 20.06 8.68 23.51
N ASP A 371 20.33 7.80 24.48
CA ASP A 371 20.06 8.06 25.91
C ASP A 371 20.94 9.20 26.47
#